data_AF-A0A645DMC9-F1
#
_entry.id   AF-A0A645DMC9-F1
#
_cell.length_a   1.000
_cell.length_b   1.000
_cell.length_c   1.000
_cell.angle_alpha   90.00
_cell.angle_beta   90.00
_cell.angle_gamma   90.00
#
_symmetry.space_group_name_H-M   'P 1'
#
loop_
_entity.id
_entity.type
_entity.pdbx_description
1 polymer ?
#
loop_
_entity_poly.entity_id
_entity_poly.type
_entity_poly.pdbx_seq_one_letter_code
_entity_poly.pdbx_strand_id
1 'polypeptide(L)'
;MPIFALANAGVIINSHSFEGSIPPIALGVFFGLVFGKPLGIFALSWVACKLKIAVLPEGVKWGQIASVGIIAGIGFTMSIFIDNLAFSDPKIVDTGKAAILISSFVSAVLGL
;
A
#
# COMPACT_ATOMS: atom_id res chain seq x y z
N MET A 1 -15.45 9.48 4.86
CA MET A 1 -14.62 8.60 3.99
C MET A 1 -14.96 8.76 2.51
N PRO A 2 -16.20 8.56 2.01
CA PRO A 2 -16.50 8.68 0.59
C PRO A 2 -16.18 10.06 -0.02
N ILE A 3 -16.52 11.13 0.71
CA ILE A 3 -16.22 12.51 0.31
C ILE A 3 -14.71 12.76 0.21
N PHE A 4 -13.92 12.20 1.13
CA PHE A 4 -12.47 12.32 1.11
C PHE A 4 -11.87 11.65 -0.12
N ALA A 5 -12.31 10.43 -0.43
CA ALA A 5 -11.88 9.70 -1.61
C ALA A 5 -12.27 10.47 -2.89
N LEU A 6 -13.51 10.97 -2.98
CA LEU A 6 -13.95 11.74 -4.14
C LEU A 6 -13.12 13.02 -4.35
N ALA A 7 -12.73 13.70 -3.27
CA ALA A 7 -11.96 14.94 -3.34
C ALA A 7 -10.45 14.73 -3.59
N ASN A 8 -9.87 13.60 -3.14
CA ASN A 8 -8.41 13.41 -3.11
C ASN A 8 -7.89 12.26 -3.98
N ALA A 9 -8.75 11.34 -4.42
CA ALA A 9 -8.36 10.22 -5.28
C ALA A 9 -8.36 10.59 -6.77
N GLY A 10 -8.82 11.80 -7.13
CA GLY A 10 -8.66 12.32 -8.48
C GLY A 10 -7.18 12.51 -8.81
N VAL A 11 -6.69 11.78 -9.81
CA VAL A 11 -5.33 11.88 -10.33
C VAL A 11 -5.40 12.23 -11.80
N ILE A 12 -4.66 13.26 -12.22
CA ILE A 12 -4.57 13.65 -13.62
C ILE A 12 -3.55 12.73 -14.31
N ILE A 13 -4.04 11.78 -15.12
CA ILE A 13 -3.19 10.91 -15.93
C ILE A 13 -3.04 11.56 -17.31
N ASN A 14 -1.86 12.07 -17.62
CA ASN A 14 -1.56 12.65 -18.94
C ASN A 14 -0.90 11.60 -19.84
N SER A 15 -1.04 11.74 -21.16
CA SER A 15 -0.38 10.87 -22.15
C SER A 15 1.14 10.85 -22.01
N HIS A 16 1.74 11.98 -21.61
CA HIS A 16 3.17 12.11 -21.34
C HIS A 16 3.62 11.55 -19.97
N SER A 17 2.69 11.16 -19.09
CA SER A 17 3.04 10.61 -17.76
C SER A 17 3.79 9.27 -17.85
N PHE A 18 3.73 8.59 -19.00
CA PHE A 18 4.43 7.33 -19.27
C PHE A 18 5.70 7.53 -20.12
N GLU A 19 5.97 8.74 -20.60
CA GLU A 19 7.19 9.06 -21.35
C GLU A 19 8.29 9.47 -20.37
N GLY A 20 9.17 8.53 -20.03
CA GLY A 20 10.31 8.77 -19.16
C GLY A 20 10.62 7.63 -18.20
N SER A 21 11.62 7.81 -17.35
CA SER A 21 11.94 6.87 -16.28
C SER A 21 10.90 6.94 -15.16
N ILE A 22 10.52 5.79 -14.61
CA ILE A 22 9.60 5.73 -13.47
C ILE A 22 10.22 6.50 -12.29
N PRO A 23 9.53 7.52 -11.75
CA PRO A 23 10.10 8.33 -10.68
C PRO A 23 10.29 7.51 -9.39
N PRO A 24 11.37 7.77 -8.61
CA PRO A 24 11.71 6.96 -7.44
C PRO A 24 10.60 6.89 -6.38
N ILE A 25 9.81 7.96 -6.22
CA ILE A 25 8.66 7.97 -5.30
C ILE A 25 7.63 6.90 -5.67
N ALA A 26 7.33 6.74 -6.96
CA ALA A 26 6.35 5.75 -7.41
C ALA A 26 6.82 4.33 -7.12
N LEU A 27 8.10 4.04 -7.35
CA LEU A 27 8.70 2.75 -7.00
C LEU A 27 8.71 2.53 -5.48
N GLY A 28 9.10 3.54 -4.70
CA GLY A 28 9.14 3.45 -3.24
C GLY A 28 7.76 3.17 -2.63
N VAL A 29 6.73 3.88 -3.08
CA VAL A 29 5.34 3.64 -2.71
C VAL A 29 4.90 2.23 -3.12
N PHE A 30 5.20 1.83 -4.36
CA PHE A 30 4.79 0.52 -4.88
C PHE A 30 5.41 -0.62 -4.08
N PHE A 31 6.73 -0.64 -3.95
CA PHE A 31 7.40 -1.68 -3.18
C PHE A 31 7.06 -1.62 -1.69
N GLY A 32 6.87 -0.42 -1.13
CA GLY A 32 6.49 -0.24 0.27
C GLY A 32 5.11 -0.80 0.60
N LEU A 33 4.12 -0.60 -0.28
CA LEU A 33 2.76 -1.10 -0.08
C LEU A 33 2.63 -2.58 -0.46
N VAL A 34 3.12 -2.98 -1.64
CA VAL A 34 2.94 -4.33 -2.18
C VAL A 34 3.82 -5.37 -1.48
N PHE A 35 5.04 -5.00 -1.07
CA PHE A 35 5.98 -5.94 -0.43
C PHE A 35 6.29 -5.56 1.01
N GLY A 36 6.43 -4.27 1.32
CA GLY A 36 6.77 -3.82 2.68
C GLY A 36 5.72 -4.21 3.70
N LYS A 37 4.43 -3.99 3.42
CA LYS A 37 3.35 -4.35 4.35
C LYS A 37 3.19 -5.86 4.56
N PRO A 38 3.13 -6.71 3.51
CA PRO A 38 3.03 -8.15 3.73
C PRO A 38 4.22 -8.73 4.48
N LEU A 39 5.44 -8.35 4.09
CA LEU A 39 6.65 -8.83 4.76
C LEU A 39 6.72 -8.35 6.21
N GLY A 40 6.37 -7.08 6.47
CA GLY A 40 6.36 -6.53 7.82
C GLY A 40 5.36 -7.24 8.73
N ILE A 41 4.12 -7.43 8.26
CA ILE A 41 3.07 -8.12 9.03
C ILE A 41 3.46 -9.57 9.27
N PHE A 42 3.83 -10.30 8.22
CA PHE A 42 4.18 -11.71 8.34
C PHE A 42 5.38 -11.93 9.25
N ALA A 43 6.46 -11.17 9.05
CA ALA A 43 7.68 -11.32 9.85
C ALA A 43 7.45 -10.97 11.32
N LEU A 44 6.76 -9.86 11.62
CA LEU A 44 6.50 -9.46 12.99
C LEU A 44 5.52 -10.42 13.69
N SER A 45 4.48 -10.88 13.01
CA SER A 45 3.58 -11.91 13.54
C SER A 45 4.31 -13.23 13.80
N TRP A 46 5.21 -13.63 12.90
CA TRP A 46 6.03 -14.83 13.06
C TRP A 46 6.98 -14.74 14.25
N VAL A 47 7.71 -13.62 14.38
CA VAL A 47 8.60 -13.36 15.51
C VAL A 47 7.81 -13.32 16.83
N ALA A 48 6.67 -12.65 16.87
CA ALA A 48 5.83 -12.56 18.07
C ALA A 48 5.33 -13.93 18.53
N CYS A 49 4.93 -14.81 17.59
CA CYS A 49 4.55 -16.19 17.91
C CYS A 49 5.74 -17.01 18.38
N LYS A 50 6.90 -16.86 17.73
CA LYS A 50 8.13 -17.60 18.09
C LYS A 50 8.64 -17.23 19.48
N LEU A 51 8.51 -15.96 19.87
CA LEU A 51 8.86 -15.46 21.20
C LEU A 51 7.77 -15.73 22.26
N LYS A 52 6.67 -16.40 21.89
CA LYS A 52 5.51 -16.68 22.76
C LYS A 52 4.87 -15.41 23.35
N ILE A 53 5.01 -14.27 22.67
CA ILE A 53 4.33 -13.00 23.01
C ILE A 53 2.89 -13.01 22.49
N ALA A 54 2.65 -13.72 21.39
CA ALA A 54 1.34 -13.92 20.79
C ALA A 54 1.13 -15.39 20.42
N VAL A 55 -0.13 -15.79 20.21
CA VAL A 55 -0.51 -17.11 19.74
C VAL A 55 -1.40 -16.95 18.52
N LEU A 56 -1.23 -17.82 17.53
CA LEU A 56 -2.09 -17.84 16.35
C LEU A 56 -3.50 -18.29 16.77
N PRO A 57 -4.57 -17.56 16.37
CA PRO A 57 -5.94 -17.93 16.74
C PRO A 57 -6.32 -19.32 16.22
N GLU A 58 -7.26 -19.98 16.91
CA GLU A 58 -7.75 -21.29 16.49
C GLU A 58 -8.31 -21.26 15.07
N GLY A 59 -7.90 -22.23 14.25
CA GLY A 59 -8.32 -22.33 12.85
C GLY A 59 -7.59 -21.41 11.87
N VAL A 60 -6.74 -20.49 12.36
CA VAL A 60 -5.94 -19.63 11.48
C VAL A 60 -4.66 -20.34 11.04
N LYS A 61 -4.34 -20.28 9.74
CA LYS A 61 -3.09 -20.78 9.16
C LYS A 61 -2.16 -19.63 8.77
N TRP A 62 -0.85 -19.90 8.71
CA TRP A 62 0.14 -18.92 8.25
C TRP A 62 -0.15 -18.37 6.84
N GLY A 63 -0.77 -19.17 5.96
CA GLY A 63 -1.24 -18.69 4.66
C GLY A 63 -2.28 -17.56 4.76
N GLN A 64 -3.20 -17.63 5.74
CA GLN A 64 -4.18 -16.55 5.95
C GLN A 64 -3.52 -15.29 6.51
N ILE A 65 -2.49 -15.42 7.35
CA ILE A 65 -1.71 -14.26 7.80
C ILE A 65 -0.99 -13.59 6.62
N ALA A 66 -0.45 -14.39 5.70
CA ALA A 66 0.17 -13.87 4.48
C ALA A 66 -0.87 -13.13 3.60
N SER A 67 -2.05 -13.72 3.37
CA SER A 67 -3.15 -13.08 2.63
C SER A 67 -3.60 -11.77 3.28
N VAL A 68 -3.79 -11.76 4.61
CA VAL A 68 -4.12 -10.54 5.36
C VAL A 68 -3.02 -9.49 5.23
N GLY A 69 -1.75 -9.90 5.22
CA GLY A 69 -0.62 -9.02 4.96
C GLY A 69 -0.69 -8.35 3.59
N ILE A 70 -1.06 -9.10 2.55
CA ILE A 70 -1.27 -8.60 1.17
C ILE A 70 -2.46 -7.63 1.12
N ILE A 71 -3.59 -7.98 1.72
CA ILE A 71 -4.77 -7.10 1.80
C ILE A 71 -4.44 -5.81 2.56
N ALA A 72 -3.60 -5.86 3.59
CA ALA A 72 -3.14 -4.66 4.29
C ALA A 72 -2.32 -3.73 3.39
N GLY A 73 -1.77 -4.24 2.28
CA GLY A 73 -1.16 -3.50 1.18
C GLY A 73 -2.07 -2.45 0.52
N ILE A 74 -3.39 -2.57 0.68
CA ILE A 74 -4.38 -1.62 0.16
C ILE A 74 -4.32 -0.32 0.98
N GLY A 75 -3.44 0.59 0.56
CA GLY A 75 -3.20 1.87 1.24
C GLY A 75 -4.25 2.93 0.98
N PHE A 76 -4.90 2.90 -0.19
CA PHE A 76 -5.90 3.83 -0.72
C PHE A 76 -6.03 5.17 0.06
N THR A 77 -7.08 5.37 0.86
CA THR A 77 -7.36 6.67 1.50
C THR A 77 -6.30 7.10 2.52
N MET A 78 -5.81 6.19 3.36
CA MET A 78 -4.82 6.54 4.39
C MET A 78 -3.47 6.86 3.76
N SER A 79 -3.05 6.12 2.74
CA SER A 79 -1.82 6.43 2.01
C SER A 79 -1.93 7.74 1.24
N ILE A 80 -3.07 8.02 0.59
CA ILE A 80 -3.30 9.31 -0.09
C ILE A 80 -3.23 10.45 0.93
N PHE A 81 -3.83 10.28 2.11
CA PHE A 81 -3.75 11.28 3.17
C PHE A 81 -2.30 11.55 3.61
N ILE A 82 -1.51 10.48 3.83
CA ILE A 82 -0.10 10.60 4.20
C ILE A 82 0.73 11.25 3.08
N ASP A 83 0.44 10.94 1.81
CA ASP A 83 1.14 11.52 0.66
C ASP A 83 0.93 13.05 0.56
N ASN A 84 -0.31 13.52 0.76
CA ASN A 84 -0.61 14.97 0.81
C ASN A 84 0.04 15.67 2.02
N LEU A 85 0.35 14.95 3.11
CA LEU A 85 1.08 15.50 4.26
C LEU A 85 2.59 15.46 4.07
N ALA A 86 3.10 14.46 3.35
CA ALA A 86 4.53 14.22 3.19
C ALA A 86 5.19 15.12 2.15
N PHE A 87 4.44 15.54 1.12
CA PHE A 87 4.98 16.30 0.00
C PHE A 87 4.21 17.60 -0.24
N SER A 88 4.94 18.68 -0.56
CA SER A 88 4.35 19.99 -0.87
C SER A 88 4.28 20.28 -2.38
N ASP A 89 5.06 19.58 -3.21
CA ASP A 89 5.02 19.72 -4.67
C ASP A 89 3.81 18.94 -5.22
N PRO A 90 2.83 19.60 -5.86
CA PRO A 90 1.66 18.96 -6.42
C PRO A 90 1.98 17.83 -7.42
N LYS A 91 3.06 17.96 -8.20
CA LYS A 91 3.45 16.92 -9.18
C LYS A 91 3.91 15.64 -8.50
N ILE A 92 4.62 15.77 -7.38
CA ILE A 92 5.10 14.64 -6.59
C ILE A 92 3.91 13.95 -5.92
N VAL A 93 2.99 14.73 -5.34
CA VAL A 93 1.75 14.23 -4.74
C VAL A 93 0.89 13.48 -5.77
N ASP A 94 0.70 14.02 -6.97
CA ASP A 94 -0.10 13.33 -7.99
C ASP A 94 0.55 12.01 -8.45
N THR A 95 1.88 12.00 -8.55
CA THR A 95 2.65 10.78 -8.82
C THR A 95 2.51 9.75 -7.70
N GLY A 96 2.60 10.20 -6.44
CA GLY A 96 2.40 9.37 -5.24
C GLY A 96 1.00 8.76 -5.20
N LYS A 97 -0.04 9.58 -5.37
CA LYS A 97 -1.43 9.13 -5.51
C LYS A 97 -1.59 8.07 -6.60
N ALA A 98 -1.05 8.30 -7.81
CA ALA A 98 -1.12 7.32 -8.90
C ALA A 98 -0.50 5.97 -8.49
N ALA A 99 0.70 6.02 -7.89
CA ALA A 99 1.38 4.83 -7.40
C ALA A 99 0.58 4.11 -6.30
N ILE A 100 -0.03 4.84 -5.35
CA ILE A 100 -0.88 4.27 -4.30
C ILE A 100 -2.08 3.54 -4.90
N LEU A 101 -2.74 4.13 -5.91
CA LEU A 101 -3.90 3.51 -6.57
C LEU A 101 -3.51 2.21 -7.27
N ILE A 102 -2.41 2.22 -8.05
CA ILE A 102 -1.90 1.03 -8.74
C ILE A 102 -1.51 -0.05 -7.73
N SER A 103 -0.79 0.32 -6.68
CA SER A 103 -0.34 -0.61 -5.62
C SER A 103 -1.52 -1.21 -4.87
N SER A 104 -2.54 -0.41 -4.58
CA SER A 104 -3.77 -0.85 -3.92
C SER A 104 -4.55 -1.83 -4.79
N PHE A 105 -4.61 -1.58 -6.10
CA PHE A 105 -5.22 -2.50 -7.06
C PHE A 105 -4.45 -3.83 -7.13
N VAL A 106 -3.13 -3.78 -7.27
CA VAL A 106 -2.27 -4.99 -7.28
C VAL A 106 -2.43 -5.79 -5.98
N SER A 107 -2.42 -5.11 -4.83
CA SER A 107 -2.61 -5.76 -3.53
C SER A 107 -4.00 -6.38 -3.39
N ALA A 108 -5.04 -5.73 -3.92
CA ALA A 108 -6.38 -6.29 -3.92
C ALA A 108 -6.48 -7.55 -4.80
N VAL A 109 -5.88 -7.54 -5.99
CA VAL A 109 -5.88 -8.69 -6.90
C VAL A 109 -5.06 -9.86 -6.36
N LEU A 110 -3.92 -9.60 -5.71
CA LEU A 110 -3.07 -10.65 -5.14
C LEU A 110 -3.56 -11.17 -3.78
N GLY A 111 -4.32 -10.37 -3.04
CA GLY A 111 -4.76 -10.68 -1.69
C GLY A 111 -6.12 -11.37 -1.59
N LEU A 112 -6.97 -11.25 -2.62
CA LEU A 112 -8.25 -11.93 -2.77
C LEU A 112 -8.06 -13.35 -3.35
#